data_AF-A0AA43LHR8-F1
#
_entry.id   AF-A0AA43LHR8-F1
#
_cell.length_a   1.000
_cell.length_b   1.000
_cell.length_c   1.000
_cell.angle_alpha   90.00
_cell.angle_beta   90.00
_cell.angle_gamma   90.00
#
_symmetry.space_group_name_H-M   'P 1'
#
loop_
_entity.id
_entity.type
_entity.pdbx_description
1 polymer ?
#
loop_
_entity_poly.entity_id
_entity_poly.type
_entity_poly.pdbx_seq_one_letter_code
_entity_poly.pdbx_strand_id
1 'polypeptide(L)'
;MTSLNNINKNNPFKVPENYFEDFSKEIMSQLPEKETRNKVVPLWKKVVPWAAVAAMFVGIISTVGIFNNNSGLNPTSPKDATQQQAMLSETDEEDFYKYIQDEAAESIYIDALYSEVN
;
A
#
# COMPACT_ATOMS: atom_id res chain seq x y z
N MET A 1 17.10 64.56 -45.18
CA MET A 1 16.01 63.55 -45.15
C MET A 1 16.31 62.56 -46.26
N THR A 2 16.39 61.26 -45.97
CA THR A 2 16.84 60.25 -46.93
C THR A 2 15.63 59.45 -47.41
N SER A 3 15.26 59.60 -48.68
CA SER A 3 14.00 59.07 -49.22
C SER A 3 14.07 57.56 -49.47
N LEU A 4 13.10 56.80 -48.95
CA LEU A 4 12.99 55.34 -49.09
C LEU A 4 12.49 54.89 -50.48
N ASN A 5 12.64 55.72 -51.51
CA ASN A 5 11.95 55.59 -52.80
C ASN A 5 12.49 54.48 -53.72
N ASN A 6 13.53 53.74 -53.28
CA ASN A 6 14.14 52.63 -54.01
C ASN A 6 13.96 51.27 -53.33
N ILE A 7 13.05 51.13 -52.35
CA ILE A 7 12.66 49.81 -51.85
C ILE A 7 11.82 49.12 -52.93
N ASN A 8 12.36 48.05 -53.50
CA ASN A 8 11.71 47.25 -54.53
C ASN A 8 10.39 46.66 -53.98
N LYS A 9 9.25 47.04 -54.57
CA LYS A 9 7.91 46.73 -54.05
C LYS A 9 7.47 45.26 -54.27
N ASN A 10 8.33 44.43 -54.84
CA ASN A 10 8.11 42.99 -54.94
C ASN A 10 8.39 42.33 -53.58
N ASN A 11 7.35 41.77 -52.94
CA ASN A 11 7.48 41.10 -51.64
C ASN A 11 8.45 39.90 -51.73
N PRO A 12 9.61 39.91 -51.04
CA PRO A 12 10.52 38.77 -51.04
C PRO A 12 10.00 37.58 -50.22
N PHE A 13 8.99 37.80 -49.37
CA PHE A 13 8.33 36.78 -48.55
C PHE A 13 7.05 36.26 -49.22
N LYS A 14 7.07 36.01 -50.53
CA LYS A 14 5.99 35.25 -51.18
C LYS A 14 6.34 33.77 -51.15
N VAL A 15 5.46 32.95 -50.56
CA VAL A 15 5.57 31.49 -50.63
C VAL A 15 5.44 31.00 -52.08
N PRO A 16 6.04 29.84 -52.43
CA PRO A 16 5.73 29.15 -53.67
C PRO A 16 4.22 28.84 -53.78
N GLU A 17 3.71 28.81 -55.01
CA GLU A 17 2.37 28.27 -55.27
C GLU A 17 2.30 26.81 -54.75
N ASN A 18 1.14 26.41 -54.26
CA ASN A 18 0.86 25.09 -53.64
C ASN A 18 1.58 24.73 -52.33
N TYR A 19 2.54 25.54 -51.84
CA TYR A 19 3.37 25.22 -50.66
C TYR A 19 2.59 24.68 -49.45
N PHE A 20 1.52 25.36 -49.04
CA PHE A 20 0.74 24.96 -47.86
C PHE A 20 -0.06 23.67 -48.05
N GLU A 21 -0.48 23.36 -49.28
CA GLU A 21 -1.19 22.10 -49.53
C GLU A 21 -0.24 20.91 -49.40
N ASP A 22 0.93 20.99 -50.03
CA ASP A 22 1.88 19.88 -50.05
C ASP A 22 2.58 19.71 -48.71
N PHE A 23 2.86 20.80 -48.00
CA PHE A 23 3.30 20.78 -46.59
C PHE A 23 2.26 20.11 -45.66
N SER A 24 0.95 20.35 -45.89
CA SER A 24 -0.10 19.69 -45.12
C SER A 24 -0.20 18.19 -45.42
N LYS A 25 -0.07 17.79 -46.70
CA LYS A 25 0.01 16.38 -47.12
C LYS A 25 1.24 15.69 -46.52
N GLU A 26 2.39 16.37 -46.52
CA GLU A 26 3.65 15.88 -45.97
C GLU A 26 3.54 15.65 -44.45
N ILE A 27 3.07 16.62 -43.67
CA ILE A 27 2.83 16.46 -42.22
C ILE A 27 1.86 15.31 -41.94
N MET A 28 0.78 15.18 -42.71
CA MET A 28 -0.19 14.09 -42.53
C MET A 28 0.39 12.71 -42.88
N SER A 29 1.40 12.64 -43.75
CA SER A 29 2.11 11.39 -44.08
C SER A 29 3.25 11.04 -43.11
N GLN A 30 3.85 12.05 -42.45
CA GLN A 30 4.90 11.87 -41.44
C GLN A 30 4.34 11.62 -40.03
N LEU A 31 3.09 12.01 -39.77
CA LEU A 31 2.39 11.59 -38.55
C LEU A 31 2.31 10.06 -38.50
N PRO A 32 2.81 9.40 -37.44
CA PRO A 32 2.70 7.96 -37.32
C PRO A 32 1.22 7.56 -37.36
N GLU A 33 0.91 6.44 -38.04
CA GLU A 33 -0.44 5.90 -38.04
C GLU A 33 -0.92 5.81 -36.59
N LYS A 34 -2.03 6.51 -36.30
CA LYS A 34 -2.47 6.74 -34.93
C LYS A 34 -2.97 5.41 -34.36
N GLU A 35 -2.06 4.63 -33.80
CA GLU A 35 -2.29 3.32 -33.21
C GLU A 35 -3.26 3.44 -32.03
N THR A 36 -4.54 3.52 -32.34
CA THR A 36 -5.66 3.37 -31.42
C THR A 36 -5.85 1.90 -31.01
N ARG A 37 -4.73 1.17 -30.88
CA ARG A 37 -4.57 0.16 -29.84
C ARG A 37 -4.65 0.86 -28.49
N ASN A 38 -5.88 1.23 -28.12
CA ASN A 38 -6.32 1.28 -26.74
C ASN A 38 -5.99 -0.08 -26.15
N LYS A 39 -4.80 -0.18 -25.54
CA LYS A 39 -4.25 -1.40 -24.98
C LYS A 39 -5.14 -1.78 -23.81
N VAL A 40 -6.16 -2.57 -24.09
CA VAL A 40 -7.21 -3.00 -23.14
C VAL A 40 -6.56 -3.81 -22.02
N VAL A 41 -6.09 -3.09 -21.00
CA VAL A 41 -5.51 -3.67 -19.80
C VAL A 41 -6.58 -4.54 -19.15
N PRO A 42 -6.36 -5.87 -19.02
CA PRO A 42 -7.40 -6.78 -18.57
C PRO A 42 -7.68 -6.52 -17.09
N LEU A 43 -8.73 -5.74 -16.81
CA LEU A 43 -9.16 -5.31 -15.47
C LEU A 43 -9.30 -6.49 -14.50
N TRP A 44 -9.65 -7.68 -15.02
CA TRP A 44 -9.56 -8.99 -14.38
C TRP A 44 -8.31 -9.17 -13.49
N LYS A 45 -7.11 -8.78 -13.97
CA LYS A 45 -5.87 -8.93 -13.21
C LYS A 45 -5.79 -8.03 -11.97
N LYS A 46 -6.52 -6.91 -11.93
CA LYS A 46 -6.61 -6.03 -10.75
C LYS A 46 -7.61 -6.55 -9.72
N VAL A 47 -8.65 -7.27 -10.13
CA VAL A 47 -9.69 -7.77 -9.22
C VAL A 47 -9.37 -9.13 -8.60
N VAL A 48 -8.48 -9.95 -9.18
CA VAL A 48 -8.05 -11.24 -8.57
C VAL A 48 -7.63 -11.12 -7.09
N PRO A 49 -6.70 -10.24 -6.68
CA PRO A 49 -6.31 -10.15 -5.26
C PRO A 49 -7.45 -9.66 -4.35
N TRP A 50 -8.27 -8.71 -4.83
CA TRP A 50 -9.43 -8.22 -4.07
C TRP A 50 -10.52 -9.29 -3.91
N ALA A 51 -10.74 -10.11 -4.94
CA ALA A 51 -11.67 -11.24 -4.90
C ALA A 51 -11.20 -12.35 -3.94
N ALA A 52 -9.89 -12.61 -3.86
CA ALA A 52 -9.32 -13.56 -2.89
C ALA A 52 -9.53 -13.08 -1.45
N VAL A 53 -9.27 -11.80 -1.16
CA VAL A 53 -9.54 -11.18 0.15
C VAL A 53 -11.05 -11.23 0.48
N ALA A 54 -11.91 -10.86 -0.47
CA ALA A 54 -13.36 -10.94 -0.29
C ALA A 54 -13.84 -12.38 -0.02
N ALA A 55 -13.28 -13.39 -0.69
CA ALA A 55 -13.60 -14.79 -0.46
C ALA A 55 -13.20 -15.26 0.95
N MET A 56 -12.06 -14.80 1.49
CA MET A 56 -11.69 -15.07 2.89
C MET A 56 -12.69 -14.45 3.87
N PHE A 57 -13.07 -13.18 3.69
CA PHE A 57 -14.09 -12.54 4.52
C PHE A 57 -15.46 -13.23 4.43
N VAL A 58 -15.92 -13.57 3.22
CA VAL A 58 -17.18 -14.31 3.03
C VAL A 58 -17.13 -15.70 3.67
N GLY A 59 -16.00 -16.40 3.60
CA GLY A 59 -15.80 -17.68 4.29
C GLY A 59 -15.92 -17.56 5.82
N ILE A 60 -15.25 -16.56 6.41
CA ILE A 60 -15.32 -16.28 7.85
C ILE A 60 -16.76 -15.90 8.25
N ILE A 61 -17.39 -14.95 7.54
CA ILE A 61 -18.75 -14.47 7.81
C ILE A 61 -19.78 -15.60 7.67
N SER A 62 -19.64 -16.47 6.67
CA SER A 62 -20.50 -17.64 6.48
C SER A 62 -20.32 -18.67 7.59
N THR A 63 -19.11 -18.83 8.12
CA THR A 63 -18.80 -19.75 9.22
C THR A 63 -19.31 -19.22 10.57
N VAL A 64 -19.29 -17.90 10.78
CA VAL A 64 -19.83 -17.23 11.98
C VAL A 64 -21.36 -17.21 12.00
N GLY A 65 -22.02 -17.47 10.88
CA GLY A 65 -23.41 -17.99 10.86
C GLY A 65 -24.51 -16.94 10.74
N ILE A 66 -24.54 -16.18 9.65
CA ILE A 66 -25.67 -15.29 9.32
C ILE A 66 -26.92 -16.05 8.82
N PHE A 67 -26.79 -17.35 8.47
CA PHE A 67 -27.84 -18.13 7.78
C PHE A 67 -28.88 -18.84 8.66
N ASN A 68 -28.92 -18.62 9.98
CA ASN A 68 -29.99 -19.20 10.81
C ASN A 68 -30.54 -18.21 11.86
N ASN A 69 -31.78 -17.76 11.61
CA ASN A 69 -32.55 -16.79 12.41
C ASN A 69 -33.01 -17.35 13.79
N ASN A 70 -32.35 -18.38 14.33
CA ASN A 70 -32.58 -18.88 15.69
C ASN A 70 -31.45 -19.80 16.21
N SER A 71 -30.20 -19.63 15.75
CA SER A 71 -29.05 -20.33 16.34
C SER A 71 -28.31 -19.43 17.33
N GLY A 72 -28.35 -19.79 18.61
CA GLY A 72 -27.49 -19.24 19.65
C GLY A 72 -26.04 -19.71 19.49
N LEU A 73 -25.38 -19.27 18.41
CA LEU A 73 -23.94 -19.41 18.25
C LEU A 73 -23.27 -18.42 19.20
N ASN A 74 -22.79 -18.93 20.34
CA ASN A 74 -21.80 -18.19 21.13
C ASN A 74 -20.64 -17.87 20.18
N PRO A 75 -20.33 -16.58 19.92
CA PRO A 75 -19.21 -16.26 19.05
C PRO A 75 -17.94 -16.85 19.67
N THR A 76 -17.14 -17.53 18.87
CA THR A 76 -15.75 -17.81 19.22
C THR A 76 -15.03 -16.46 19.24
N SER A 77 -15.16 -15.78 20.38
CA SER A 77 -14.51 -14.50 20.72
C SER A 77 -13.03 -14.55 20.33
N PRO A 78 -12.36 -13.42 20.02
CA PRO A 78 -10.93 -13.38 19.65
C PRO A 78 -10.01 -13.78 20.82
N LYS A 79 -10.09 -15.06 21.22
CA LYS A 79 -9.36 -15.67 22.32
C LYS A 79 -7.88 -15.62 22.05
N ASP A 80 -7.43 -15.85 20.83
CA ASP A 80 -6.00 -15.75 20.51
C ASP A 80 -5.44 -14.34 20.75
N ALA A 81 -6.22 -13.27 20.58
CA ALA A 81 -5.78 -11.90 20.87
C ALA A 81 -5.93 -11.53 22.36
N THR A 82 -7.09 -11.84 22.97
CA THR A 82 -7.37 -11.47 24.37
C THR A 82 -6.65 -12.37 25.37
N GLN A 83 -6.44 -13.65 25.07
CA GLN A 83 -5.60 -14.54 25.88
C GLN A 83 -4.12 -14.19 25.74
N GLN A 84 -3.64 -13.75 24.57
CA GLN A 84 -2.28 -13.18 24.47
C GLN A 84 -2.14 -11.94 25.34
N GLN A 85 -3.10 -11.01 25.32
CA GLN A 85 -3.05 -9.82 26.19
C GLN A 85 -3.07 -10.18 27.69
N ALA A 86 -3.93 -11.11 28.11
CA ALA A 86 -3.97 -11.57 29.50
C ALA A 86 -2.68 -12.30 29.91
N MET A 87 -2.21 -13.24 29.07
CA MET A 87 -0.99 -14.03 29.30
C MET A 87 0.26 -13.16 29.34
N LEU A 88 0.33 -12.08 28.56
CA LEU A 88 1.42 -11.10 28.64
C LEU A 88 1.45 -10.43 30.02
N SER A 89 0.32 -9.86 30.47
CA SER A 89 0.25 -9.24 31.80
C SER A 89 0.45 -10.22 32.96
N GLU A 90 -0.01 -11.46 32.83
CA GLU A 90 0.16 -12.53 33.83
C GLU A 90 1.63 -13.00 33.89
N THR A 91 2.35 -12.96 32.75
CA THR A 91 3.81 -13.23 32.71
C THR A 91 4.61 -12.06 33.30
N ASP A 92 4.24 -10.81 32.97
CA ASP A 92 4.91 -9.60 33.47
C ASP A 92 4.85 -9.50 35.02
N GLU A 93 3.75 -9.93 35.65
CA GLU A 93 3.62 -9.98 37.11
C GLU A 93 4.46 -11.11 37.75
N GLU A 94 4.45 -12.33 37.18
CA GLU A 94 5.26 -13.46 37.68
C GLU A 94 6.77 -13.20 37.58
N ASP A 95 7.26 -12.64 36.46
CA ASP A 95 8.68 -12.28 36.32
C ASP A 95 9.10 -11.17 37.29
N PHE A 96 8.19 -10.22 37.63
CA PHE A 96 8.45 -9.22 38.66
C PHE A 96 8.56 -9.83 40.07
N TYR A 97 7.64 -10.72 40.45
CA TYR A 97 7.71 -11.41 41.74
C TYR A 97 9.00 -12.25 41.87
N LYS A 98 9.36 -12.96 40.80
CA LYS A 98 10.59 -13.76 40.75
C LYS A 98 11.85 -12.93 40.91
N TYR A 99 11.97 -11.78 40.22
CA TYR A 99 13.12 -10.88 40.36
C TYR A 99 13.36 -10.48 41.83
N ILE A 100 12.30 -10.06 42.53
CA ILE A 100 12.37 -9.66 43.95
C ILE A 100 12.71 -10.86 44.85
N GLN A 101 12.23 -12.06 44.52
CA GLN A 101 12.55 -13.29 45.27
C GLN A 101 14.02 -13.70 45.11
N ASP A 102 14.58 -13.63 43.90
CA ASP A 102 15.98 -13.99 43.64
C ASP A 102 16.95 -13.01 44.36
N GLU A 103 16.71 -11.69 44.31
CA GLU A 103 17.54 -10.69 45.01
C GLU A 103 17.43 -10.81 46.54
N ALA A 104 16.24 -11.11 47.07
CA ALA A 104 16.06 -11.42 48.48
C ALA A 104 16.81 -12.70 48.90
N ALA A 105 16.76 -13.76 48.08
CA ALA A 105 17.48 -15.01 48.34
C ALA A 105 19.00 -14.82 48.33
N GLU A 106 19.53 -13.98 47.43
CA GLU A 106 20.97 -13.64 47.42
C GLU A 106 21.37 -12.92 48.71
N SER A 107 20.59 -11.94 49.19
CA SER A 107 20.91 -11.24 50.45
C SER A 107 20.96 -12.18 51.66
N ILE A 108 20.05 -13.16 51.73
CA ILE A 108 19.99 -14.15 52.81
C ILE A 108 21.16 -15.13 52.72
N TYR A 109 21.54 -15.53 51.50
CA TYR A 109 22.70 -16.40 51.26
C TYR A 109 24.03 -15.72 51.64
N ILE A 110 24.16 -14.42 51.34
CA ILE A 110 25.34 -13.62 51.70
C ILE A 110 25.45 -13.42 53.23
N ASP A 111 24.34 -13.10 53.91
CA ASP A 111 24.32 -12.99 55.38
C ASP A 111 24.69 -14.31 56.06
N ALA A 112 24.14 -15.43 55.58
CA ALA A 112 24.49 -16.77 56.06
C ALA A 112 25.99 -17.06 55.91
N LEU A 113 26.58 -16.81 54.73
CA LEU A 113 28.01 -17.03 54.48
C LEU A 113 28.91 -16.18 55.39
N TYR A 114 28.58 -14.91 55.63
CA TYR A 114 29.39 -14.08 56.52
C TYR A 114 29.17 -14.39 58.00
N SER A 115 28.00 -14.92 58.39
CA SER A 115 27.73 -15.39 59.75
C SER A 115 28.52 -16.64 60.16
N GLU A 116 28.97 -17.46 59.20
CA GLU A 116 29.74 -18.70 59.46
C GLU A 116 31.26 -18.45 59.57
N VAL A 117 31.73 -17.22 59.27
CA VAL A 117 33.16 -16.86 59.17
C VAL A 117 33.68 -16.08 60.41
N ASN A 118 32.82 -15.79 61.40
CA ASN A 118 33.14 -15.01 62.61
C ASN A 118 32.66 -15.67 63.91
#